data_AF-A0A7K2IY00-F1
#
_entry.id   AF-A0A7K2IY00-F1
#
_cell.length_a   1.000
_cell.length_b   1.000
_cell.length_c   1.000
_cell.angle_alpha   90.00
_cell.angle_beta   90.00
_cell.angle_gamma   90.00
#
_symmetry.space_group_name_H-M   'P 1'
#
loop_
_entity.id
_entity.type
_entity.pdbx_description
1 polymer ?
#
loop_
_entity_poly.entity_id
_entity_poly.type
_entity_poly.pdbx_seq_one_letter_code
_entity_poly.pdbx_strand_id
1 'polypeptide(L)'
;MTGPETAPAAALPHLKSAAAGASPLLSSVLFSLFRGALLLVLVSAAVFTATELLPGDAADLMASPGADEEQTRHLREELGLDAEPWRRYLDWAGALLSGDMGTSLVNGRPVADSLAQRLPATLALVVGALLIAAPASLGLAWWAGTTRRGRRISTAVLTGGAAVPTAVTAAALAALFSGAFALVPPVSLLPPGDSPWHHPDLLFLPVVSMALPTAFFGGGLLAGSLADIVRLPHVADARRRGVPSRRIALVDVLPFLLAPFVRVLAVSAGGLIAAAAVVETLFGYPGLGSLLVSAISTRDLPVVQATAVLAAAVVLLGLLLGDVVAVSTEPTRGRAS
;
A
#
# COMPACT_ATOMS: atom_id res chain seq x y z
N MET A 1 57.10 -20.33 41.61
CA MET A 1 55.93 -21.16 41.28
C MET A 1 54.98 -20.31 40.45
N THR A 2 54.84 -20.70 39.17
CA THR A 2 53.65 -20.58 38.28
C THR A 2 52.90 -19.23 38.26
N GLY A 3 52.85 -18.46 37.17
CA GLY A 3 52.96 -18.83 35.76
C GLY A 3 53.21 -17.65 34.79
N PRO A 4 53.24 -17.94 33.47
CA PRO A 4 53.99 -17.19 32.45
C PRO A 4 53.13 -16.39 31.46
N GLU A 5 53.80 -15.63 30.57
CA GLU A 5 53.49 -15.27 29.16
C GLU A 5 52.01 -15.00 28.76
N THR A 6 51.69 -13.89 28.08
CA THR A 6 51.99 -13.72 26.64
C THR A 6 52.02 -12.25 26.19
N ALA A 7 52.88 -11.99 25.21
CA ALA A 7 53.01 -10.75 24.46
C ALA A 7 51.93 -10.64 23.32
N PRO A 8 52.10 -9.72 22.35
CA PRO A 8 51.17 -8.64 22.01
C PRO A 8 50.18 -9.00 20.89
N ALA A 9 48.89 -8.64 21.04
CA ALA A 9 47.91 -8.85 19.99
C ALA A 9 47.79 -7.62 19.06
N ALA A 10 48.65 -7.64 18.05
CA ALA A 10 48.40 -7.27 16.65
C ALA A 10 47.52 -6.03 16.37
N ALA A 11 48.17 -5.00 15.86
CA ALA A 11 47.56 -4.16 14.83
C ALA A 11 47.07 -5.07 13.69
N LEU A 12 45.78 -5.01 13.38
CA LEU A 12 45.29 -5.31 12.05
C LEU A 12 44.81 -4.00 11.40
N PRO A 13 45.46 -3.58 10.29
CA PRO A 13 44.94 -2.57 9.39
C PRO A 13 43.78 -3.18 8.58
N HIS A 14 43.20 -2.37 7.68
CA HIS A 14 42.18 -2.74 6.66
C HIS A 14 40.76 -2.79 7.26
N LEU A 15 39.84 -1.92 6.86
CA LEU A 15 39.48 -1.63 5.48
C LEU A 15 39.18 -0.15 5.27
N LYS A 16 40.06 0.49 4.50
CA LYS A 16 39.63 1.42 3.46
C LYS A 16 38.58 0.69 2.62
N SER A 17 37.31 1.04 2.79
CA SER A 17 36.36 1.08 1.68
C SER A 17 36.09 2.55 1.37
N ALA A 18 37.15 3.23 0.92
CA ALA A 18 36.99 4.30 -0.04
C ALA A 18 36.66 3.63 -1.36
N ALA A 19 35.38 3.40 -1.61
CA ALA A 19 34.86 3.08 -2.93
C ALA A 19 33.73 4.07 -3.22
N ALA A 20 34.07 5.03 -4.08
CA ALA A 20 33.19 5.81 -4.95
C ALA A 20 31.95 6.45 -4.30
N GLY A 21 32.12 7.68 -3.81
CA GLY A 21 31.53 8.85 -4.46
C GLY A 21 30.13 8.76 -5.06
N ALA A 22 29.18 8.19 -4.33
CA ALA A 22 27.77 8.52 -4.44
C ALA A 22 27.34 8.93 -3.03
N SER A 23 26.58 10.02 -2.88
CA SER A 23 26.02 10.35 -1.58
C SER A 23 25.26 9.12 -1.06
N PRO A 24 25.31 8.77 0.24
CA PRO A 24 24.57 7.61 0.79
C PRO A 24 23.06 7.66 0.46
N LEU A 25 22.57 8.86 0.16
CA LEU A 25 21.25 9.14 -0.40
C LEU A 25 21.06 8.55 -1.81
N LEU A 26 22.02 8.79 -2.72
CA LEU A 26 21.96 8.33 -4.11
C LEU A 26 22.01 6.81 -4.21
N SER A 27 22.83 6.13 -3.39
CA SER A 27 22.88 4.66 -3.40
C SER A 27 21.59 4.03 -2.86
N SER A 28 20.99 4.62 -1.82
CA SER A 28 19.71 4.16 -1.27
C SER A 28 18.57 4.32 -2.27
N VAL A 29 18.46 5.50 -2.89
CA VAL A 29 17.44 5.77 -3.91
C VAL A 29 17.59 4.85 -5.13
N LEU A 30 18.82 4.66 -5.63
CA LEU A 30 19.07 3.78 -6.76
C LEU A 30 18.71 2.32 -6.44
N PHE A 31 19.03 1.85 -5.24
CA PHE A 31 18.67 0.51 -4.79
C PHE A 31 17.14 0.34 -4.68
N SER A 32 16.44 1.35 -4.15
CA SER A 32 14.98 1.35 -4.06
C SER A 32 14.31 1.37 -5.45
N LEU A 33 14.84 2.15 -6.40
CA LEU A 33 14.37 2.17 -7.79
C LEU A 33 14.58 0.82 -8.48
N PHE A 34 15.75 0.21 -8.32
CA PHE A 34 16.04 -1.12 -8.88
C PHE A 34 15.10 -2.19 -8.31
N ARG A 35 14.89 -2.20 -6.98
CA ARG A 35 13.95 -3.12 -6.33
C ARG A 35 12.52 -2.90 -6.83
N GLY A 36 12.09 -1.65 -6.99
CA GLY A 36 10.79 -1.30 -7.53
C GLY A 36 10.60 -1.78 -8.98
N ALA A 37 11.59 -1.54 -9.84
CA ALA A 37 11.57 -2.00 -11.22
C ALA A 37 11.54 -3.53 -11.31
N LEU A 38 12.35 -4.23 -10.53
CA LEU A 38 12.34 -5.68 -10.45
C LEU A 38 10.97 -6.20 -10.01
N LEU A 39 10.36 -5.57 -9.00
CA LEU A 39 9.03 -5.94 -8.53
C LEU A 39 7.96 -5.74 -9.62
N LEU A 40 8.02 -4.63 -10.38
CA LEU A 40 7.10 -4.41 -11.50
C LEU A 40 7.24 -5.47 -12.59
N VAL A 41 8.47 -5.88 -12.93
CA VAL A 41 8.69 -6.95 -13.91
C VAL A 41 8.15 -8.28 -13.40
N LEU A 42 8.37 -8.59 -12.12
CA LEU A 42 7.84 -9.81 -11.51
C LEU A 42 6.30 -9.80 -11.47
N VAL A 43 5.70 -8.67 -11.09
CA VAL A 43 4.23 -8.52 -11.08
C VAL A 43 3.66 -8.59 -12.49
N SER A 44 4.28 -7.93 -13.48
CA SER A 44 3.79 -7.96 -14.86
C SER A 44 3.86 -9.37 -15.45
N ALA A 45 4.96 -10.09 -15.22
CA ALA A 45 5.11 -11.48 -15.64
C ALA A 45 4.12 -12.40 -14.91
N ALA A 46 3.92 -12.21 -13.61
CA ALA A 46 2.96 -12.98 -12.82
C ALA A 46 1.52 -12.75 -13.28
N VAL A 47 1.12 -11.51 -13.53
CA VAL A 47 -0.22 -11.17 -14.04
C VAL A 47 -0.43 -11.74 -15.43
N PHE A 48 0.54 -11.59 -16.34
CA PHE A 48 0.47 -12.15 -17.68
C PHE A 48 0.33 -13.68 -17.65
N THR A 49 1.17 -14.35 -16.86
CA THR A 49 1.12 -15.81 -16.72
C THR A 49 -0.20 -16.24 -16.09
N ALA A 50 -0.67 -15.52 -15.07
CA ALA A 50 -1.97 -15.79 -14.46
C ALA A 50 -3.09 -15.68 -15.50
N THR A 51 -3.06 -14.65 -16.38
CA THR A 51 -4.04 -14.47 -17.45
C THR A 51 -4.02 -15.58 -18.50
N GLU A 52 -2.85 -16.12 -18.85
CA GLU A 52 -2.72 -17.24 -19.80
C GLU A 52 -3.16 -18.58 -19.22
N LEU A 53 -3.05 -18.75 -17.91
CA LEU A 53 -3.49 -19.98 -17.24
C LEU A 53 -5.00 -20.04 -17.02
N LEU A 54 -5.76 -18.96 -17.29
CA LEU A 54 -7.22 -19.03 -17.19
C LEU A 54 -7.76 -19.98 -18.27
N PRO A 55 -8.68 -20.90 -17.89
CA PRO A 55 -9.25 -21.86 -18.85
C PRO A 55 -10.20 -21.16 -19.85
N GLY A 56 -9.87 -21.26 -21.14
CA GLY A 56 -10.58 -20.63 -22.27
C GLY A 56 -10.06 -19.24 -22.57
N ASP A 57 -10.07 -18.82 -23.84
CA ASP A 57 -9.45 -17.56 -24.25
C ASP A 57 -10.46 -16.42 -24.48
N ALA A 58 -9.94 -15.23 -24.80
CA ALA A 58 -10.78 -14.07 -25.08
C ALA A 58 -11.62 -14.25 -26.35
N ALA A 59 -11.13 -15.01 -27.34
CA ALA A 59 -11.85 -15.29 -28.57
C ALA A 59 -13.11 -16.13 -28.30
N ASP A 60 -13.03 -17.12 -27.41
CA ASP A 60 -14.15 -17.98 -27.02
C ASP A 60 -15.30 -17.19 -26.34
N LEU A 61 -14.99 -16.09 -25.65
CA LEU A 61 -15.99 -15.22 -25.03
C LEU A 61 -16.54 -14.13 -25.94
N MET A 62 -15.72 -13.65 -26.89
CA MET A 62 -16.16 -12.69 -27.89
C MET A 62 -16.95 -13.36 -29.02
N ALA A 63 -16.74 -14.66 -29.23
CA ALA A 63 -17.54 -15.46 -30.14
C ALA A 63 -19.01 -15.44 -29.73
N SER A 64 -19.91 -15.13 -30.68
CA SER A 64 -21.35 -15.15 -30.43
C SER A 64 -21.79 -16.53 -29.94
N PRO A 65 -22.82 -16.65 -29.06
CA PRO A 65 -23.35 -17.95 -28.67
C PRO A 65 -23.76 -18.78 -29.89
N GLY A 66 -23.05 -19.89 -30.14
CA GLY A 66 -23.23 -20.74 -31.33
C GLY A 66 -22.36 -20.36 -32.54
N ALA A 67 -21.33 -19.53 -32.37
CA ALA A 67 -20.33 -19.26 -33.40
C ALA A 67 -19.62 -20.54 -33.83
N ASP A 68 -19.36 -20.65 -35.14
CA ASP A 68 -18.64 -21.77 -35.73
C ASP A 68 -17.19 -21.78 -35.26
N GLU A 69 -16.57 -22.96 -35.12
CA GLU A 69 -15.16 -23.09 -34.70
C GLU A 69 -14.20 -22.28 -35.58
N GLU A 70 -14.58 -22.05 -36.85
CA GLU A 70 -13.82 -21.28 -37.83
C GLU A 70 -13.86 -19.77 -37.54
N GLN A 71 -14.99 -19.22 -37.08
CA GLN A 71 -15.11 -17.82 -36.66
C GLN A 71 -14.28 -17.55 -35.40
N THR A 72 -14.28 -18.50 -34.46
CA THR A 72 -13.48 -18.38 -33.24
C THR A 72 -11.98 -18.45 -33.52
N ARG A 73 -11.54 -19.29 -34.49
CA ARG A 73 -10.13 -19.29 -34.95
C ARG A 73 -9.73 -17.98 -35.62
N HIS A 74 -10.57 -17.45 -36.50
CA HIS A 74 -10.27 -16.17 -37.14
C HIS A 74 -10.13 -15.03 -36.11
N LEU A 75 -11.01 -15.01 -35.10
CA LEU A 75 -10.92 -14.05 -34.00
C LEU A 75 -9.64 -14.25 -33.16
N ARG A 76 -9.22 -15.50 -32.95
CA ARG A 76 -8.00 -15.86 -32.21
C ARG A 76 -6.74 -15.38 -32.94
N GLU A 77 -6.71 -15.49 -34.27
CA GLU A 77 -5.66 -14.97 -35.13
C GLU A 77 -5.62 -13.42 -35.10
N GLU A 78 -6.78 -12.76 -35.23
CA GLU A 78 -6.90 -11.29 -35.16
C GLU A 78 -6.44 -10.72 -33.81
N LEU A 79 -6.71 -11.42 -32.71
CA LEU A 79 -6.27 -11.04 -31.37
C LEU A 79 -4.81 -11.43 -31.08
N GLY A 80 -4.11 -12.06 -32.03
CA GLY A 80 -2.71 -12.48 -31.87
C GLY A 80 -2.50 -13.52 -30.78
N LEU A 81 -3.53 -14.30 -30.44
CA LEU A 81 -3.49 -15.27 -29.34
C LEU A 81 -2.69 -16.52 -29.70
N ASP A 82 -2.50 -16.81 -31.00
CA ASP A 82 -1.71 -17.95 -31.50
C ASP A 82 -0.19 -17.74 -31.43
N ALA A 83 0.27 -16.51 -31.17
CA ALA A 83 1.68 -16.21 -31.04
C ALA A 83 2.27 -16.85 -29.76
N GLU A 84 3.58 -17.16 -29.80
CA GLU A 84 4.29 -17.73 -28.65
C GLU A 84 4.12 -16.83 -27.40
N PRO A 85 3.79 -17.39 -26.21
CA PRO A 85 3.43 -16.58 -25.04
C PRO A 85 4.48 -15.54 -24.62
N TRP A 86 5.76 -15.87 -24.80
CA TRP A 86 6.85 -14.95 -24.47
C TRP A 86 6.91 -13.75 -25.41
N ARG A 87 6.54 -13.90 -26.70
CA ARG A 87 6.45 -12.78 -27.65
C ARG A 87 5.30 -11.87 -27.30
N ARG A 88 4.12 -12.46 -27.04
CA ARG A 88 2.92 -11.73 -26.60
C ARG A 88 3.20 -10.91 -25.33
N TYR A 89 3.95 -11.47 -24.38
CA TYR A 89 4.40 -10.73 -23.20
C TYR A 89 5.33 -9.56 -23.55
N LEU A 90 6.34 -9.76 -24.40
CA LEU A 90 7.27 -8.70 -24.78
C LEU A 90 6.59 -7.59 -25.57
N ASP A 91 5.69 -7.92 -26.49
CA ASP A 91 4.93 -6.96 -27.28
C ASP A 91 4.01 -6.14 -26.37
N TRP A 92 3.27 -6.80 -25.47
CA TRP A 92 2.44 -6.14 -24.47
C TRP A 92 3.24 -5.25 -23.52
N ALA A 93 4.34 -5.77 -22.96
CA ALA A 93 5.20 -5.00 -22.06
C ALA A 93 5.86 -3.82 -22.78
N GLY A 94 6.28 -3.99 -24.03
CA GLY A 94 6.81 -2.94 -24.89
C GLY A 94 5.77 -1.85 -25.18
N ALA A 95 4.54 -2.24 -25.53
CA ALA A 95 3.41 -1.32 -25.71
C ALA A 95 3.14 -0.52 -24.43
N LEU A 96 3.07 -1.20 -23.27
CA LEU A 96 2.84 -0.56 -21.99
C LEU A 96 3.94 0.46 -21.63
N LEU A 97 5.20 0.15 -21.91
CA LEU A 97 6.33 1.07 -21.72
C LEU A 97 6.28 2.27 -22.66
N SER A 98 5.71 2.11 -23.86
CA SER A 98 5.46 3.21 -24.80
C SER A 98 4.24 4.07 -24.44
N GLY A 99 3.48 3.67 -23.41
CA GLY A 99 2.27 4.36 -22.95
C GLY A 99 0.98 3.85 -23.57
N ASP A 100 1.05 2.81 -24.41
CA ASP A 100 -0.11 2.15 -24.98
C ASP A 100 -0.58 1.02 -24.05
N MET A 101 -1.72 1.23 -23.39
CA MET A 101 -2.34 0.25 -22.50
C MET A 101 -3.31 -0.69 -23.25
N GLY A 102 -3.44 -0.50 -24.57
CA GLY A 102 -4.37 -1.21 -25.42
C GLY A 102 -5.82 -0.73 -25.28
N THR A 103 -6.72 -1.53 -25.87
CA THR A 103 -8.16 -1.31 -25.87
C THR A 103 -8.86 -2.47 -25.15
N SER A 104 -9.93 -2.16 -24.43
CA SER A 104 -10.82 -3.16 -23.84
C SER A 104 -11.39 -4.09 -24.90
N LEU A 105 -11.30 -5.40 -24.67
CA LEU A 105 -11.87 -6.40 -25.57
C LEU A 105 -13.40 -6.47 -25.48
N VAL A 106 -13.97 -5.95 -24.39
CA VAL A 106 -15.41 -6.03 -24.11
C VAL A 106 -16.17 -4.85 -24.70
N ASN A 107 -15.62 -3.63 -24.57
CA ASN A 107 -16.32 -2.40 -24.95
C ASN A 107 -15.57 -1.55 -26.00
N GLY A 108 -14.39 -1.99 -26.44
CA GLY A 108 -13.58 -1.33 -27.47
C GLY A 108 -12.98 0.02 -27.05
N ARG A 109 -13.10 0.43 -25.78
CA ARG A 109 -12.58 1.72 -25.31
C ARG A 109 -11.09 1.63 -24.95
N PRO A 110 -10.34 2.74 -25.07
CA PRO A 110 -8.98 2.80 -24.55
C PRO A 110 -8.93 2.47 -23.06
N VAL A 111 -8.01 1.59 -22.67
CA VAL A 111 -7.85 1.19 -21.27
C VAL A 111 -7.40 2.35 -20.40
N ALA A 112 -6.55 3.23 -20.95
CA ALA A 112 -6.07 4.44 -20.29
C ALA A 112 -7.22 5.35 -19.80
N ASP A 113 -8.28 5.53 -20.61
CA ASP A 113 -9.44 6.35 -20.23
C ASP A 113 -10.20 5.74 -19.06
N SER A 114 -10.38 4.43 -19.07
CA SER A 114 -11.05 3.69 -17.99
C SER A 114 -10.25 3.80 -16.69
N LEU A 115 -8.92 3.71 -16.76
CA LEU A 115 -8.04 3.87 -15.60
C LEU A 115 -8.04 5.31 -15.07
N ALA A 116 -7.95 6.30 -15.96
CA ALA A 116 -7.94 7.72 -15.59
C ALA A 116 -9.23 8.15 -14.88
N GLN A 117 -10.37 7.57 -15.25
CA GLN A 117 -11.66 7.82 -14.59
C GLN A 117 -11.76 7.18 -13.20
N ARG A 118 -11.07 6.08 -12.95
CA ARG A 118 -11.20 5.26 -11.73
C ARG A 118 -10.10 5.54 -10.69
N LEU A 119 -8.90 5.90 -11.15
CA LEU A 119 -7.76 6.19 -10.29
C LEU A 119 -8.05 7.28 -9.22
N PRO A 120 -8.71 8.42 -9.52
CA PRO A 120 -9.01 9.43 -8.52
C PRO A 120 -9.90 8.93 -7.39
N ALA A 121 -10.84 8.03 -7.70
CA ALA A 121 -11.76 7.45 -6.73
C ALA A 121 -11.02 6.56 -5.73
N THR A 122 -10.17 5.65 -6.20
CA THR A 122 -9.32 4.81 -5.33
C THR A 122 -8.37 5.66 -4.49
N LEU A 123 -7.73 6.68 -5.09
CA LEU A 123 -6.86 7.59 -4.35
C LEU A 123 -7.61 8.36 -3.27
N ALA A 124 -8.84 8.82 -3.53
CA ALA A 124 -9.66 9.49 -2.53
C ALA A 124 -9.97 8.58 -1.32
N LEU A 125 -10.28 7.30 -1.56
CA LEU A 125 -10.47 6.31 -0.49
C LEU A 125 -9.19 6.11 0.34
N VAL A 126 -8.05 5.90 -0.32
CA VAL A 126 -6.77 5.66 0.35
C VAL A 126 -6.34 6.87 1.15
N VAL A 127 -6.40 8.08 0.55
CA VAL A 127 -6.04 9.33 1.23
C VAL A 127 -7.01 9.61 2.38
N GLY A 128 -8.32 9.46 2.17
CA GLY A 128 -9.32 9.60 3.22
C GLY A 128 -9.05 8.65 4.38
N ALA A 129 -8.74 7.38 4.09
CA ALA A 129 -8.43 6.39 5.11
C ALA A 129 -7.14 6.72 5.85
N LEU A 130 -6.10 7.21 5.17
CA LEU A 130 -4.87 7.68 5.82
C LEU A 130 -5.12 8.89 6.72
N LEU A 131 -5.94 9.85 6.28
CA LEU A 131 -6.27 11.05 7.08
C LEU A 131 -6.93 10.71 8.42
N ILE A 132 -7.68 9.60 8.48
CA ILE A 132 -8.30 9.12 9.73
C ILE A 132 -7.36 8.17 10.48
N ALA A 133 -6.75 7.21 9.77
CA ALA A 133 -5.93 6.17 10.38
C ALA A 133 -4.64 6.74 10.99
N ALA A 134 -4.04 7.76 10.39
CA ALA A 134 -2.80 8.38 10.85
C ALA A 134 -2.93 8.99 12.26
N PRO A 135 -3.86 9.94 12.52
CA PRO A 135 -4.05 10.48 13.86
C PRO A 135 -4.59 9.43 14.84
N ALA A 136 -5.45 8.51 14.40
CA ALA A 136 -5.97 7.46 15.25
C ALA A 136 -4.87 6.48 15.71
N SER A 137 -3.96 6.09 14.81
CA SER A 137 -2.78 5.27 15.14
C SER A 137 -1.91 5.93 16.19
N LEU A 138 -1.63 7.23 16.00
CA LEU A 138 -0.82 8.00 16.94
C LEU A 138 -1.51 8.10 18.32
N GLY A 139 -2.83 8.34 18.34
CA GLY A 139 -3.61 8.38 19.57
C GLY A 139 -3.64 7.03 20.30
N LEU A 140 -3.82 5.93 19.56
CA LEU A 140 -3.79 4.57 20.09
C LEU A 140 -2.41 4.19 20.64
N ALA A 141 -1.33 4.54 19.93
CA ALA A 141 0.03 4.35 20.40
C ALA A 141 0.30 5.15 21.67
N TRP A 142 -0.13 6.41 21.71
CA TRP A 142 0.00 7.28 22.88
C TRP A 142 -0.71 6.71 24.09
N TRP A 143 -1.97 6.29 23.91
CA TRP A 143 -2.76 5.64 24.95
C TRP A 143 -2.06 4.38 25.48
N ALA A 144 -1.56 3.52 24.58
CA ALA A 144 -0.86 2.29 24.91
C ALA A 144 0.45 2.54 25.70
N GLY A 145 1.26 3.51 25.27
CA GLY A 145 2.57 3.77 25.89
C GLY A 145 2.52 4.59 27.19
N THR A 146 1.54 5.48 27.35
CA THR A 146 1.54 6.44 28.46
C THR A 146 0.60 6.10 29.61
N THR A 147 -0.51 5.40 29.35
CA THR A 147 -1.54 5.12 30.37
C THR A 147 -1.29 3.78 31.07
N ARG A 148 -1.55 3.69 32.39
CA ARG A 148 -1.44 2.42 33.14
C ARG A 148 -2.32 1.31 32.56
N ARG A 149 -3.56 1.63 32.20
CA ARG A 149 -4.48 0.69 31.52
C ARG A 149 -3.93 0.31 30.14
N GLY A 150 -3.57 1.30 29.34
CA GLY A 150 -2.94 1.11 28.02
C GLY A 150 -1.82 0.08 28.07
N ARG A 151 -0.80 0.26 28.93
CA ARG A 151 0.32 -0.69 29.03
C ARG A 151 -0.05 -2.12 29.45
N ARG A 152 -1.23 -2.33 30.08
CA ARG A 152 -1.69 -3.67 30.50
C ARG A 152 -2.48 -4.39 29.41
N ILE A 153 -3.29 -3.66 28.65
CA ILE A 153 -4.24 -4.25 27.70
C ILE A 153 -3.96 -3.87 26.24
N SER A 154 -2.95 -3.04 25.96
CA SER A 154 -2.66 -2.54 24.62
C SER A 154 -2.39 -3.67 23.65
N THR A 155 -1.62 -4.69 24.03
CA THR A 155 -1.34 -5.82 23.14
C THR A 155 -2.63 -6.51 22.71
N ALA A 156 -3.55 -6.78 23.64
CA ALA A 156 -4.83 -7.41 23.33
C ALA A 156 -5.72 -6.52 22.45
N VAL A 157 -5.83 -5.23 22.77
CA VAL A 157 -6.70 -4.28 22.05
C VAL A 157 -6.15 -3.99 20.64
N LEU A 158 -4.86 -3.70 20.51
CA LEU A 158 -4.24 -3.35 19.24
C LEU A 158 -4.14 -4.57 18.32
N THR A 159 -3.72 -5.72 18.84
CA THR A 159 -3.65 -6.95 18.03
C THR A 159 -5.04 -7.45 17.69
N GLY A 160 -5.99 -7.42 18.64
CA GLY A 160 -7.37 -7.84 18.40
C GLY A 160 -8.06 -6.96 17.36
N GLY A 161 -7.90 -5.63 17.45
CA GLY A 161 -8.46 -4.71 16.47
C GLY A 161 -7.81 -4.81 15.10
N ALA A 162 -6.49 -5.05 15.03
CA ALA A 162 -5.76 -5.24 13.77
C ALA A 162 -6.04 -6.60 13.12
N ALA A 163 -6.45 -7.61 13.90
CA ALA A 163 -6.75 -8.95 13.41
C ALA A 163 -8.10 -9.04 12.69
N VAL A 164 -8.98 -8.04 12.83
CA VAL A 164 -10.27 -8.02 12.14
C VAL A 164 -10.03 -7.74 10.65
N PRO A 165 -10.44 -8.65 9.74
CA PRO A 165 -10.28 -8.42 8.32
C PRO A 165 -11.08 -7.19 7.86
N THR A 166 -10.51 -6.38 6.97
CA THR A 166 -11.17 -5.18 6.45
C THR A 166 -12.53 -5.47 5.84
N ALA A 167 -12.70 -6.61 5.15
CA ALA A 167 -13.98 -7.05 4.60
C ALA A 167 -15.06 -7.23 5.70
N VAL A 168 -14.68 -7.81 6.84
CA VAL A 168 -15.59 -8.01 7.97
C VAL A 168 -15.95 -6.67 8.61
N THR A 169 -14.97 -5.78 8.77
CA THR A 169 -15.22 -4.41 9.26
C THR A 169 -16.16 -3.65 8.33
N ALA A 170 -15.94 -3.72 7.02
CA ALA A 170 -16.78 -3.12 6.00
C ALA A 170 -18.23 -3.66 6.07
N ALA A 171 -18.40 -4.98 6.08
CA ALA A 171 -19.71 -5.61 6.17
C ALA A 171 -20.43 -5.26 7.49
N ALA A 172 -19.72 -5.26 8.62
CA ALA A 172 -20.28 -4.90 9.93
C ALA A 172 -20.73 -3.44 9.98
N LEU A 173 -19.91 -2.51 9.47
CA LEU A 173 -20.27 -1.10 9.40
C LEU A 173 -21.43 -0.85 8.44
N ALA A 174 -21.47 -1.52 7.29
CA ALA A 174 -22.60 -1.45 6.37
C ALA A 174 -23.89 -1.93 7.04
N ALA A 175 -23.85 -3.10 7.71
CA ALA A 175 -25.01 -3.64 8.42
C ALA A 175 -25.49 -2.73 9.55
N LEU A 176 -24.57 -2.13 10.30
CA LEU A 176 -24.91 -1.25 11.43
C LEU A 176 -25.46 0.10 10.95
N PHE A 177 -24.71 0.82 10.11
CA PHE A 177 -25.03 2.20 9.76
C PHE A 177 -26.03 2.33 8.61
N SER A 178 -25.99 1.40 7.65
CA SER A 178 -26.94 1.39 6.55
C SER A 178 -28.19 0.57 6.88
N GLY A 179 -28.02 -0.59 7.52
CA GLY A 179 -29.13 -1.46 7.90
C GLY A 179 -29.88 -0.98 9.14
N ALA A 180 -29.21 -0.89 10.29
CA ALA A 180 -29.89 -0.63 11.57
C ALA A 180 -30.23 0.85 11.79
N PHE A 181 -29.35 1.76 11.35
CA PHE A 181 -29.52 3.20 11.60
C PHE A 181 -29.98 4.02 10.39
N ALA A 182 -29.92 3.47 9.17
CA ALA A 182 -30.27 4.15 7.91
C ALA A 182 -29.62 5.56 7.74
N LEU A 183 -28.46 5.79 8.37
CA LEU A 183 -27.79 7.10 8.35
C LEU A 183 -27.07 7.36 7.03
N VAL A 184 -26.70 6.30 6.31
CA VAL A 184 -25.84 6.38 5.11
C VAL A 184 -26.31 5.34 4.08
N PRO A 185 -26.35 5.68 2.78
CA PRO A 185 -26.69 4.72 1.74
C PRO A 185 -25.73 3.51 1.74
N PRO A 186 -26.23 2.29 1.45
CA PRO A 186 -25.41 1.08 1.44
C PRO A 186 -24.48 1.00 0.23
N VAL A 187 -24.78 1.76 -0.83
CA VAL A 187 -24.04 1.76 -2.09
C VAL A 187 -23.52 3.16 -2.34
N SER A 188 -22.22 3.26 -2.59
CA SER A 188 -21.53 4.51 -2.86
C SER A 188 -21.36 4.72 -4.37
N LEU A 189 -22.48 4.94 -5.07
CA LEU A 189 -22.50 5.22 -6.50
C LEU A 189 -22.10 6.67 -6.76
N LEU A 190 -20.84 6.91 -7.10
CA LEU A 190 -20.39 8.22 -7.57
C LEU A 190 -20.86 8.46 -9.02
N PRO A 191 -21.45 9.63 -9.32
CA PRO A 191 -21.72 10.04 -10.70
C PRO A 191 -20.42 10.08 -11.52
N PRO A 192 -20.42 9.63 -12.80
CA PRO A 192 -19.24 9.67 -13.64
C PRO A 192 -18.70 11.10 -13.81
N GLY A 193 -17.44 11.33 -13.45
CA GLY A 193 -16.75 12.61 -13.66
C GLY A 193 -16.90 13.64 -12.53
N ASP A 194 -17.63 13.33 -11.46
CA ASP A 194 -17.69 14.19 -10.27
C ASP A 194 -16.53 13.90 -9.30
N SER A 195 -16.12 14.90 -8.52
CA SER A 195 -15.05 14.72 -7.55
C SER A 195 -15.55 13.91 -6.36
N PRO A 196 -14.86 12.83 -5.95
CA PRO A 196 -15.22 12.04 -4.78
C PRO A 196 -15.41 12.88 -3.51
N TRP A 197 -14.63 13.95 -3.37
CA TRP A 197 -14.62 14.82 -2.20
C TRP A 197 -15.87 15.70 -2.06
N HIS A 198 -16.69 15.83 -3.10
CA HIS A 198 -17.97 16.55 -3.02
C HIS A 198 -19.09 15.70 -2.36
N HIS A 199 -18.89 14.39 -2.23
CA HIS A 199 -19.87 13.45 -1.67
C HIS A 199 -19.32 12.75 -0.42
N PRO A 200 -19.10 13.48 0.69
CA PRO A 200 -18.49 12.92 1.90
C PRO A 200 -19.34 11.81 2.55
N ASP A 201 -20.65 11.87 2.37
CA ASP A 201 -21.64 10.87 2.75
C ASP A 201 -21.40 9.51 2.08
N LEU A 202 -20.99 9.50 0.80
CA LEU A 202 -20.66 8.28 0.08
C LEU A 202 -19.26 7.74 0.42
N LEU A 203 -18.34 8.60 0.87
CA LEU A 203 -16.97 8.24 1.23
C LEU A 203 -16.84 7.74 2.67
N PHE A 204 -17.66 8.23 3.59
CA PHE A 204 -17.47 8.02 5.03
C PHE A 204 -17.38 6.54 5.41
N LEU A 205 -18.34 5.73 4.98
CA LEU A 205 -18.38 4.30 5.32
C LEU A 205 -17.19 3.51 4.74
N PRO A 206 -16.92 3.58 3.42
CA PRO A 206 -15.72 2.98 2.83
C PRO A 206 -14.43 3.40 3.53
N VAL A 207 -14.24 4.70 3.76
CA VAL A 207 -13.04 5.26 4.37
C VAL A 207 -12.87 4.77 5.81
N VAL A 208 -13.91 4.81 6.63
CA VAL A 208 -13.85 4.37 8.03
C VAL A 208 -13.61 2.87 8.13
N SER A 209 -14.20 2.07 7.23
CA SER A 209 -14.00 0.63 7.21
C SER A 209 -12.55 0.21 6.99
N MET A 210 -11.82 0.99 6.18
CA MET A 210 -10.39 0.80 5.94
C MET A 210 -9.53 1.43 7.04
N ALA A 211 -9.93 2.59 7.53
CA ALA A 211 -9.16 3.33 8.52
C ALA A 211 -9.11 2.63 9.88
N LEU A 212 -10.19 1.97 10.32
CA LEU A 212 -10.28 1.35 11.64
C LEU A 212 -9.23 0.24 11.86
N PRO A 213 -9.18 -0.86 11.07
CA PRO A 213 -8.17 -1.90 11.25
C PRO A 213 -6.74 -1.34 11.07
N THR A 214 -6.57 -0.43 10.11
CA THR A 214 -5.29 0.25 9.85
C THR A 214 -4.83 1.07 11.04
N ALA A 215 -5.74 1.73 11.77
CA ALA A 215 -5.43 2.49 12.97
C ALA A 215 -4.92 1.60 14.11
N PHE A 216 -5.55 0.43 14.32
CA PHE A 216 -5.09 -0.53 15.32
C PHE A 216 -3.72 -1.11 14.95
N PHE A 217 -3.53 -1.46 13.67
CA PHE A 217 -2.25 -1.95 13.16
C PHE A 217 -1.13 -0.92 13.32
N GLY A 218 -1.35 0.31 12.85
CA GLY A 218 -0.39 1.40 12.96
C GLY A 218 -0.12 1.80 14.42
N GLY A 219 -1.16 1.83 15.25
CA GLY A 219 -1.03 2.06 16.69
C GLY A 219 -0.19 1.00 17.38
N GLY A 220 -0.31 -0.27 16.99
CA GLY A 220 0.53 -1.39 17.45
C GLY A 220 2.01 -1.20 17.13
N LEU A 221 2.32 -0.89 15.86
CA LEU A 221 3.69 -0.64 15.40
C LEU A 221 4.34 0.56 16.12
N LEU A 222 3.56 1.63 16.31
CA LEU A 222 4.03 2.83 16.99
C LEU A 222 4.14 2.66 18.51
N ALA A 223 3.29 1.85 19.13
CA ALA A 223 3.28 1.66 20.58
C ALA A 223 4.63 1.11 21.08
N GLY A 224 5.26 0.20 20.31
CA GLY A 224 6.60 -0.30 20.62
C GLY A 224 7.65 0.81 20.62
N SER A 225 7.74 1.56 19.52
CA SER A 225 8.67 2.69 19.38
C SER A 225 8.46 3.76 20.46
N LEU A 226 7.19 4.08 20.75
CA LEU A 226 6.84 5.07 21.77
C LEU A 226 7.24 4.60 23.18
N ALA A 227 7.05 3.31 23.49
CA ALA A 227 7.42 2.75 24.78
C ALA A 227 8.94 2.85 25.03
N ASP A 228 9.76 2.72 23.98
CA ASP A 228 11.20 2.89 24.05
C ASP A 228 11.60 4.36 24.20
N ILE A 229 11.02 5.25 23.40
CA ILE A 229 11.31 6.71 23.46
C ILE A 229 10.97 7.27 24.84
N VAL A 230 9.84 6.87 25.42
CA VAL A 230 9.40 7.34 26.75
C VAL A 230 10.36 6.92 27.89
N ARG A 231 11.19 5.89 27.67
CA ARG A 231 12.20 5.41 28.63
C ARG A 231 13.55 6.10 28.49
N LEU A 232 13.73 6.99 27.51
CA LEU A 232 15.01 7.67 27.29
C LEU A 232 15.40 8.54 28.50
N PRO A 233 16.71 8.64 28.83
CA PRO A 233 17.18 9.39 30.00
C PRO A 233 16.73 10.85 30.01
N HIS A 234 16.73 11.53 28.86
CA HIS A 234 16.31 12.93 28.75
C HIS A 234 14.82 13.13 29.04
N VAL A 235 13.96 12.17 28.67
CA VAL A 235 12.52 12.17 28.98
C VAL A 235 12.30 11.94 30.47
N ALA A 236 13.03 10.99 31.06
CA ALA A 236 12.95 10.70 32.49
C ALA A 236 13.40 11.91 33.34
N ASP A 237 14.46 12.58 32.92
CA ASP A 237 14.99 13.79 33.55
C ASP A 237 14.02 14.98 33.42
N ALA A 238 13.43 15.20 32.23
CA ALA A 238 12.39 16.20 32.04
C ALA A 238 11.17 15.98 32.96
N ARG A 239 10.75 14.72 33.16
CA ARG A 239 9.68 14.38 34.13
C ARG A 239 10.08 14.69 35.57
N ARG A 240 11.32 14.39 35.97
CA ARG A 240 11.82 14.68 37.33
C ARG A 240 11.87 16.18 37.61
N ARG A 241 12.15 16.99 36.59
CA ARG A 241 12.08 18.46 36.65
C ARG A 241 10.66 19.04 36.70
N GLY A 242 9.62 18.20 36.64
CA GLY A 242 8.23 18.65 36.66
C GLY A 242 7.75 19.32 35.36
N VAL A 243 8.44 19.08 34.24
CA VAL A 243 8.02 19.61 32.93
C VAL A 243 6.62 19.06 32.59
N PRO A 244 5.67 19.90 32.14
CA PRO A 244 4.30 19.44 31.87
C PRO A 244 4.27 18.38 30.77
N SER A 245 3.44 17.35 30.94
CA SER A 245 3.35 16.19 30.04
C SER A 245 3.12 16.57 28.57
N ARG A 246 2.41 17.66 28.29
CA ARG A 246 2.18 18.17 26.92
C ARG A 246 3.47 18.64 26.26
N ARG A 247 4.35 19.32 27.01
CA ARG A 247 5.65 19.77 26.50
C ARG A 247 6.58 18.59 26.25
N ILE A 248 6.61 17.63 27.18
CA ILE A 248 7.38 16.39 27.01
C ILE A 248 6.92 15.66 25.75
N ALA A 249 5.60 15.58 25.53
CA ALA A 249 5.04 14.95 24.34
C ALA A 249 5.50 15.61 23.04
N LEU A 250 5.34 16.93 22.92
CA LEU A 250 5.59 17.64 21.68
C LEU A 250 7.07 17.88 21.38
N VAL A 251 7.89 18.04 22.42
CA VAL A 251 9.29 18.44 22.27
C VAL A 251 10.26 17.27 22.46
N ASP A 252 10.04 16.44 23.48
CA ASP A 252 10.99 15.37 23.83
C ASP A 252 10.65 14.03 23.19
N VAL A 253 9.39 13.80 22.80
CA VAL A 253 8.92 12.50 22.27
C VAL A 253 8.57 12.56 20.79
N LEU A 254 7.76 13.53 20.37
CA LEU A 254 7.22 13.60 19.01
C LEU A 254 8.31 13.64 17.92
N PRO A 255 9.41 14.41 18.03
CA PRO A 255 10.44 14.45 16.99
C PRO A 255 11.11 13.09 16.75
N PHE A 256 11.33 12.30 17.80
CA PHE A 256 11.90 10.95 17.69
C PHE A 256 10.87 9.93 17.16
N LEU A 257 9.59 10.22 17.29
CA LEU A 257 8.50 9.37 16.79
C LEU A 257 8.19 9.62 15.31
N LEU A 258 8.61 10.76 14.73
CA LEU A 258 8.34 11.09 13.32
C LEU A 258 8.90 10.04 12.35
N ALA A 259 10.12 9.56 12.56
CA ALA A 259 10.72 8.56 11.67
C ALA A 259 9.96 7.22 11.70
N PRO A 260 9.65 6.62 12.88
CA PRO A 260 8.73 5.48 12.97
C PRO A 260 7.35 5.76 12.38
N PHE A 261 6.81 6.96 12.58
CA PHE A 261 5.49 7.36 12.08
C PHE A 261 5.41 7.38 10.57
N VAL A 262 6.37 8.02 9.91
CA VAL A 262 6.46 8.03 8.44
C VAL A 262 6.54 6.60 7.88
N ARG A 263 7.36 5.74 8.50
CA ARG A 263 7.48 4.33 8.08
C ARG A 263 6.15 3.59 8.20
N VAL A 264 5.44 3.77 9.31
CA VAL A 264 4.11 3.16 9.51
C VAL A 264 3.11 3.69 8.47
N LEU A 265 3.09 4.99 8.19
CA LEU A 265 2.22 5.56 7.17
C LEU A 265 2.52 5.00 5.77
N ALA A 266 3.79 4.85 5.42
CA ALA A 266 4.20 4.28 4.14
C ALA A 266 3.71 2.83 3.98
N VAL A 267 3.88 2.00 5.01
CA VAL A 267 3.39 0.62 5.04
C VAL A 267 1.86 0.58 4.99
N SER A 268 1.19 1.43 5.77
CA SER A 268 -0.27 1.54 5.79
C SER A 268 -0.83 1.98 4.43
N ALA A 269 -0.19 2.91 3.73
CA ALA A 269 -0.62 3.36 2.41
C ALA A 269 -0.65 2.20 1.40
N GLY A 270 0.40 1.37 1.37
CA GLY A 270 0.46 0.18 0.53
C GLY A 270 -0.64 -0.84 0.86
N GLY A 271 -0.85 -1.11 2.16
CA GLY A 271 -1.93 -1.99 2.61
C GLY A 271 -3.33 -1.45 2.30
N LEU A 272 -3.53 -0.13 2.38
CA LEU A 272 -4.80 0.52 2.08
C LEU A 272 -5.15 0.43 0.59
N ILE A 273 -4.18 0.53 -0.31
CA ILE A 273 -4.45 0.33 -1.76
C ILE A 273 -4.96 -1.10 -2.01
N ALA A 274 -4.36 -2.11 -1.38
CA ALA A 274 -4.82 -3.49 -1.49
C ALA A 274 -6.23 -3.67 -0.87
N ALA A 275 -6.47 -3.06 0.30
CA ALA A 275 -7.76 -3.10 0.96
C ALA A 275 -8.86 -2.34 0.20
N ALA A 276 -8.50 -1.29 -0.55
CA ALA A 276 -9.45 -0.50 -1.34
C ALA A 276 -10.17 -1.39 -2.35
N ALA A 277 -9.48 -2.32 -3.00
CA ALA A 277 -10.13 -3.20 -3.98
C ALA A 277 -11.30 -3.99 -3.39
N VAL A 278 -11.14 -4.52 -2.18
CA VAL A 278 -12.20 -5.24 -1.48
C VAL A 278 -13.34 -4.30 -1.10
N VAL A 279 -13.02 -3.15 -0.52
CA VAL A 279 -14.01 -2.16 -0.09
C VAL A 279 -14.79 -1.59 -1.29
N GLU A 280 -14.12 -1.34 -2.40
CA GLU A 280 -14.74 -0.88 -3.64
C GLU A 280 -15.77 -1.87 -4.16
N THR A 281 -15.46 -3.16 -4.17
CA THR A 281 -16.42 -4.20 -4.59
C THR A 281 -17.59 -4.33 -3.63
N LEU A 282 -17.35 -4.28 -2.32
CA LEU A 282 -18.39 -4.44 -1.30
C LEU A 282 -19.38 -3.27 -1.28
N PHE A 283 -18.90 -2.04 -1.42
CA PHE A 283 -19.73 -0.83 -1.42
C PHE A 283 -20.18 -0.39 -2.82
N GLY A 284 -19.82 -1.15 -3.87
CA GLY A 284 -20.12 -0.79 -5.26
C GLY A 284 -19.48 0.52 -5.72
N TYR A 285 -18.34 0.88 -5.13
CA TYR A 285 -17.66 2.14 -5.39
C TYR A 285 -16.80 2.04 -6.67
N PRO A 286 -16.89 3.01 -7.59
CA PRO A 286 -16.27 2.92 -8.90
C PRO A 286 -14.77 3.27 -8.87
N GLY A 287 -13.94 2.40 -8.29
CA GLY A 287 -12.48 2.52 -8.30
C GLY A 287 -11.77 1.50 -9.20
N LEU A 288 -10.44 1.44 -9.07
CA LEU A 288 -9.56 0.55 -9.84
C LEU A 288 -9.70 -0.92 -9.46
N GLY A 289 -9.93 -1.21 -8.19
CA GLY A 289 -10.11 -2.58 -7.73
C GLY A 289 -11.43 -3.18 -8.20
N SER A 290 -12.52 -2.41 -8.19
CA SER A 290 -13.78 -2.87 -8.78
C SER A 290 -13.68 -3.01 -10.31
N LEU A 291 -12.91 -2.15 -10.99
CA LEU A 291 -12.58 -2.30 -12.41
C LEU A 291 -11.81 -3.60 -12.67
N LEU A 292 -10.78 -3.89 -11.87
CA LEU A 292 -9.98 -5.12 -11.99
C LEU A 292 -10.85 -6.37 -11.81
N VAL A 293 -11.68 -6.41 -10.77
CA VAL A 293 -12.56 -7.56 -10.48
C VAL A 293 -13.59 -7.75 -11.60
N SER A 294 -14.16 -6.66 -12.13
CA SER A 294 -15.04 -6.72 -13.30
C SER A 294 -14.30 -7.26 -14.53
N ALA A 295 -13.10 -6.76 -14.81
CA ALA A 295 -12.31 -7.14 -15.97
C ALA A 295 -11.87 -8.62 -15.92
N ILE A 296 -11.55 -9.13 -14.73
CA ILE A 296 -11.28 -10.56 -14.51
C ILE A 296 -12.54 -11.38 -14.84
N SER A 297 -13.70 -10.92 -14.40
CA SER A 297 -14.98 -11.62 -14.62
C SER A 297 -15.39 -11.64 -16.09
N THR A 298 -15.09 -10.58 -16.84
CA THR A 298 -15.38 -10.47 -18.29
C THR A 298 -14.20 -10.90 -19.17
N ARG A 299 -13.11 -11.41 -18.57
CA ARG A 299 -11.82 -11.74 -19.22
C ARG A 299 -11.31 -10.67 -20.19
N ASP A 300 -11.43 -9.41 -19.78
CA ASP A 300 -10.86 -8.29 -20.51
C ASP A 300 -9.37 -8.19 -20.24
N LEU A 301 -8.57 -9.01 -20.93
CA LEU A 301 -7.14 -9.20 -20.66
C LEU A 301 -6.34 -7.88 -20.63
N PRO A 302 -6.51 -6.95 -21.61
CA PRO A 302 -5.81 -5.67 -21.60
C PRO A 302 -6.12 -4.86 -20.34
N VAL A 303 -7.39 -4.83 -19.90
CA VAL A 303 -7.79 -4.10 -18.70
C VAL A 303 -7.23 -4.76 -17.44
N VAL A 304 -7.29 -6.09 -17.31
CA VAL A 304 -6.72 -6.81 -16.15
C VAL A 304 -5.23 -6.52 -16.01
N GLN A 305 -4.48 -6.68 -17.11
CA GLN A 305 -3.04 -6.51 -17.15
C GLN A 305 -2.62 -5.06 -16.82
N ALA A 306 -3.24 -4.08 -17.48
CA ALA A 306 -2.92 -2.67 -17.24
C ALA A 306 -3.32 -2.22 -15.82
N THR A 307 -4.51 -2.61 -15.34
CA THR A 307 -4.99 -2.22 -14.00
C THR A 307 -4.12 -2.80 -12.89
N ALA A 308 -3.71 -4.07 -13.02
CA ALA A 308 -2.86 -4.72 -12.02
C ALA A 308 -1.45 -4.11 -11.97
N VAL A 309 -0.84 -3.86 -13.13
CA VAL A 309 0.48 -3.20 -13.19
C VAL A 309 0.40 -1.75 -12.68
N LEU A 310 -0.65 -1.01 -13.03
CA LEU A 310 -0.87 0.34 -12.53
C LEU A 310 -1.03 0.35 -11.00
N ALA A 311 -1.84 -0.55 -10.45
CA ALA A 311 -2.02 -0.67 -9.00
C ALA A 311 -0.69 -0.97 -8.29
N ALA A 312 0.11 -1.90 -8.83
CA ALA A 312 1.44 -2.20 -8.31
C ALA A 312 2.38 -0.99 -8.40
N ALA A 313 2.36 -0.25 -9.52
CA ALA A 313 3.13 0.97 -9.70
C ALA A 313 2.74 2.05 -8.68
N VAL A 314 1.45 2.26 -8.43
CA VAL A 314 0.97 3.23 -7.43
C VAL A 314 1.41 2.84 -6.01
N VAL A 315 1.32 1.56 -5.65
CA VAL A 315 1.82 1.05 -4.36
C VAL A 315 3.32 1.31 -4.23
N LEU A 316 4.09 0.99 -5.27
CA LEU A 316 5.54 1.19 -5.28
C LEU A 316 5.91 2.68 -5.18
N LEU A 317 5.22 3.56 -5.91
CA LEU A 317 5.41 5.00 -5.80
C LEU A 317 5.16 5.48 -4.36
N GLY A 318 4.10 5.01 -3.70
CA GLY A 318 3.83 5.32 -2.30
C GLY A 318 4.93 4.86 -1.35
N LEU A 319 5.44 3.63 -1.53
CA LEU A 319 6.55 3.10 -0.75
C LEU A 319 7.85 3.88 -0.98
N LEU A 320 8.16 4.22 -2.24
CA LEU A 320 9.34 5.02 -2.60
C LEU A 320 9.29 6.41 -1.96
N LEU A 321 8.13 7.06 -1.97
CA LEU A 321 7.93 8.34 -1.28
C LEU A 321 8.16 8.19 0.22
N GLY A 322 7.66 7.12 0.83
CA GLY A 322 7.91 6.80 2.24
C GLY A 322 9.38 6.62 2.58
N ASP A 323 10.11 5.86 1.76
CA ASP A 323 11.55 5.63 1.92
C ASP A 323 12.34 6.94 1.79
N VAL A 324 12.01 7.80 0.81
CA VAL A 324 12.66 9.10 0.62
C VAL A 324 12.44 10.03 1.83
N VAL A 325 11.22 10.07 2.38
CA VAL A 325 10.92 10.86 3.58
C VAL A 325 11.62 10.26 4.82
N ALA A 326 11.70 8.93 4.92
CA ALA A 326 12.42 8.28 6.02
C ALA A 326 13.91 8.64 6.00
N VAL A 327 14.53 8.65 4.81
CA VAL A 327 15.94 9.01 4.64
C VAL A 327 16.19 10.50 4.91
N SER A 328 15.26 11.39 4.53
CA SER A 328 15.41 12.83 4.79
C SER A 328 15.21 13.21 6.27
N THR A 329 14.44 12.41 7.00
CA THR A 329 14.17 12.61 8.42
C THR A 329 15.13 11.87 9.35
N GLU A 330 15.93 10.94 8.82
CA GLU A 330 16.96 10.25 9.59
C GLU A 330 18.05 11.28 9.95
N PRO A 331 18.16 11.71 11.23
CA PRO A 331 19.21 12.63 11.60
C PRO A 331 20.51 11.88 11.35
N THR A 332 21.43 12.48 10.58
CA THR A 332 22.78 11.96 10.36
C THR A 332 23.32 11.42 11.68
N ARG A 333 23.33 10.09 11.84
CA ARG A 333 24.12 9.41 12.87
C ARG A 333 25.58 9.58 12.46
N GLY A 334 26.10 10.76 12.75
CA GLY A 334 27.44 11.17 12.41
C GLY A 334 27.82 12.38 13.25
N ARG A 335 28.74 12.14 14.20
CA ARG A 335 29.40 13.08 15.13
C ARG A 335 28.74 13.27 16.50
N ALA A 336 28.74 12.20 17.29
CA ALA A 336 29.11 12.32 18.70
C ALA A 336 30.23 11.30 18.94
N SER A 337 31.44 11.71 18.57
CA SER A 337 32.70 11.21 19.11
C SER A 337 32.93 11.84 20.48
#